data_AF-A0A2V6SZV4-F1
#
_entry.id   AF-A0A2V6SZV4-F1
#
_cell.length_a   1.000
_cell.length_b   1.000
_cell.length_c   1.000
_cell.angle_alpha   90.00
_cell.angle_beta   90.00
_cell.angle_gamma   90.00
#
_symmetry.space_group_name_H-M   'P 1'
#
loop_
_entity.id
_entity.type
_entity.pdbx_description
1 polymer ?
#
loop_
_entity_poly.entity_id
_entity_poly.type
_entity_poly.pdbx_seq_one_letter_code
_entity_poly.pdbx_strand_id
1 'polypeptide(L)'
;MGDRYQRGGGNLAKAMGELAGLRGAGGADVKAFCAGPVHALILAGALVESGLYRRVIVVGGGSLAKLGMKFRGHLAAGYPILEDVLTGVAIDVAADDGRSPRLRLDAAATLRLGDGDAPHQVAQALTVAPLRRLGWRLSDVDRFAVELHNPDITEPAGSGNVPAHNYRLLAALAVQAGEIDRAGMAGFERAHGLPGFSPTQGHIASAVAYLSHAIAGLTEGALRRVQLVAKGSLFLGRMTTTGDGASVVLERNER
;
A
#
# COMPACT_ATOMS: atom_id res chain seq x y z
N MET A 1 -19.63 8.83 -7.91
CA MET A 1 -20.24 7.77 -7.09
C MET A 1 -21.51 8.36 -6.54
N GLY A 2 -22.63 7.71 -6.80
CA GLY A 2 -23.94 8.33 -6.73
C GLY A 2 -24.45 8.63 -8.12
N ASP A 3 -25.70 8.27 -8.34
CA ASP A 3 -26.46 8.79 -9.45
C ASP A 3 -26.89 10.24 -9.12
N ARG A 4 -27.77 10.82 -9.94
CA ARG A 4 -28.32 12.16 -9.69
C ARG A 4 -28.98 12.33 -8.31
N TYR A 5 -29.21 11.25 -7.58
CA TYR A 5 -29.84 11.21 -6.26
C TYR A 5 -28.86 10.89 -5.12
N GLN A 6 -27.54 10.94 -5.34
CA GLN A 6 -26.53 10.70 -4.31
C GLN A 6 -26.60 9.29 -3.69
N ARG A 7 -27.21 8.31 -4.37
CA ARG A 7 -27.37 6.94 -3.82
C ARG A 7 -26.05 6.21 -3.55
N GLY A 8 -24.96 6.70 -4.12
CA GLY A 8 -23.59 6.20 -3.89
C GLY A 8 -22.85 6.93 -2.78
N GLY A 9 -23.52 7.82 -2.04
CA GLY A 9 -23.10 8.29 -0.71
C GLY A 9 -23.57 7.37 0.43
N GLY A 10 -24.20 6.23 0.09
CA GLY A 10 -24.48 5.18 1.07
C GLY A 10 -23.18 4.68 1.72
N ASN A 11 -23.25 4.43 3.03
CA ASN A 11 -22.09 4.07 3.84
C ASN A 11 -21.77 2.57 3.67
N LEU A 12 -20.78 2.26 2.83
CA LEU A 12 -20.40 0.88 2.52
C LEU A 12 -19.85 0.18 3.76
N ALA A 13 -19.05 0.87 4.57
CA ALA A 13 -18.55 0.35 5.83
C ALA A 13 -19.68 -0.12 6.78
N LYS A 14 -20.77 0.63 6.90
CA LYS A 14 -21.95 0.21 7.70
C LYS A 14 -22.66 -0.98 7.09
N ALA A 15 -22.84 -1.03 5.77
CA ALA A 15 -23.45 -2.17 5.10
C ALA A 15 -22.63 -3.46 5.29
N MET A 16 -21.30 -3.35 5.20
CA MET A 16 -20.39 -4.46 5.49
C MET A 16 -20.44 -4.88 6.96
N GLY A 17 -20.50 -3.93 7.89
CA GLY A 17 -20.63 -4.20 9.32
C GLY A 17 -21.94 -4.91 9.68
N GLU A 18 -23.06 -4.49 9.07
CA GLU A 18 -24.36 -5.14 9.23
C GLU A 18 -24.34 -6.58 8.70
N LEU A 19 -23.79 -6.78 7.49
CA LEU A 19 -23.64 -8.11 6.91
C LEU A 19 -22.75 -9.02 7.75
N ALA A 20 -21.72 -8.46 8.39
CA ALA A 20 -20.84 -9.18 9.31
C ALA A 20 -21.45 -9.40 10.71
N GLY A 21 -22.67 -8.92 10.97
CA GLY A 21 -23.36 -9.08 12.26
C GLY A 21 -22.82 -8.19 13.39
N LEU A 22 -22.06 -7.13 13.07
CA LEU A 22 -21.51 -6.21 14.06
C LEU A 22 -22.62 -5.35 14.67
N ARG A 23 -22.67 -5.29 16.00
CA ARG A 23 -23.61 -4.44 16.76
C ARG A 23 -22.87 -3.28 17.41
N GLY A 24 -23.39 -2.06 17.28
CA GLY A 24 -22.83 -0.86 17.90
C GLY A 24 -21.60 -0.25 17.20
N ALA A 25 -21.21 -0.76 16.03
CA ALA A 25 -20.13 -0.19 15.23
C ALA A 25 -20.63 1.00 14.38
N GLY A 26 -19.85 2.08 14.36
CA GLY A 26 -19.94 3.11 13.32
C GLY A 26 -19.27 2.65 12.01
N GLY A 27 -19.24 3.53 11.00
CA GLY A 27 -18.54 3.25 9.76
C GLY A 27 -18.30 4.51 8.94
N ALA A 28 -17.21 4.54 8.19
CA ALA A 28 -16.88 5.59 7.24
C ALA A 28 -16.11 5.00 6.06
N ASP A 29 -16.29 5.57 4.87
CA ASP A 29 -15.65 5.11 3.65
C ASP A 29 -14.45 5.98 3.30
N VAL A 30 -13.34 5.34 2.90
CA VAL A 30 -12.11 6.01 2.44
C VAL A 30 -11.96 5.81 0.94
N LYS A 31 -11.76 6.90 0.20
CA LYS A 31 -11.63 6.87 -1.26
C LYS A 31 -10.30 7.48 -1.71
N ALA A 32 -9.37 6.62 -2.12
CA ALA A 32 -8.06 7.02 -2.65
C ALA A 32 -7.49 6.00 -3.65
N PHE A 33 -8.33 5.43 -4.52
CA PHE A 33 -7.93 4.38 -5.47
C PHE A 33 -7.16 3.24 -4.77
N CYS A 34 -6.06 2.75 -5.39
CA CYS A 34 -5.19 1.74 -4.79
C CYS A 34 -4.42 2.25 -3.57
N ALA A 35 -4.35 3.56 -3.29
CA ALA A 35 -3.81 4.08 -2.03
C ALA A 35 -4.82 4.00 -0.87
N GLY A 36 -6.10 3.77 -1.17
CA GLY A 36 -7.21 3.67 -0.21
C GLY A 36 -6.90 2.86 1.05
N PRO A 37 -6.41 1.62 0.93
CA PRO A 37 -6.11 0.80 2.10
C PRO A 37 -5.04 1.39 3.02
N VAL A 38 -4.00 2.04 2.48
CA VAL A 38 -2.95 2.65 3.31
C VAL A 38 -3.45 3.93 3.96
N HIS A 39 -4.25 4.75 3.26
CA HIS A 39 -4.96 5.87 3.90
C HIS A 39 -5.87 5.39 5.03
N ALA A 40 -6.64 4.33 4.80
CA ALA A 40 -7.53 3.77 5.81
C ALA A 40 -6.77 3.23 7.03
N LEU A 41 -5.59 2.63 6.84
CA LEU A 41 -4.72 2.23 7.94
C LEU A 41 -4.22 3.41 8.77
N ILE A 42 -3.75 4.48 8.12
CA ILE A 42 -3.30 5.70 8.81
C ILE A 42 -4.45 6.30 9.62
N LEU A 43 -5.65 6.40 9.03
CA LEU A 43 -6.84 6.91 9.72
C LEU A 43 -7.25 6.01 10.89
N ALA A 44 -7.26 4.68 10.70
CA ALA A 44 -7.56 3.72 11.76
C ALA A 44 -6.57 3.84 12.93
N GLY A 45 -5.27 3.94 12.63
CA GLY A 45 -4.24 4.17 13.64
C GLY A 45 -4.48 5.47 14.41
N ALA A 46 -4.78 6.58 13.72
CA ALA A 46 -5.01 7.88 14.37
C ALA A 46 -6.25 7.87 15.28
N LEU A 47 -7.32 7.19 14.86
CA LEU A 47 -8.53 7.01 15.66
C LEU A 47 -8.28 6.17 16.92
N VAL A 48 -7.40 5.17 16.83
CA VAL A 48 -7.00 4.36 17.98
C VAL A 48 -6.05 5.12 18.91
N GLU A 49 -5.03 5.77 18.37
CA GLU A 49 -4.03 6.51 19.14
C GLU A 49 -4.63 7.72 19.87
N SER A 50 -5.62 8.38 19.26
CA SER A 50 -6.37 9.48 19.92
C SER A 50 -7.29 9.02 21.06
N GLY A 51 -7.51 7.71 21.22
CA GLY A 51 -8.43 7.15 22.22
C GLY A 51 -9.91 7.27 21.87
N LEU A 52 -10.26 7.80 20.69
CA LEU A 52 -11.65 7.88 20.22
C LEU A 52 -12.27 6.50 20.01
N TYR A 53 -11.45 5.54 19.54
CA TYR A 53 -11.87 4.15 19.35
C TYR A 53 -10.83 3.21 19.94
N ARG A 54 -11.27 2.15 20.64
CA ARG A 54 -10.34 1.09 21.10
C ARG A 54 -9.84 0.21 19.97
N ARG A 55 -10.64 0.09 18.91
CA ARG A 55 -10.43 -0.81 17.78
C ARG A 55 -11.13 -0.28 16.54
N VAL A 56 -10.46 -0.38 15.40
CA VAL A 56 -10.99 -0.03 14.08
C VAL A 56 -10.65 -1.16 13.13
N ILE A 57 -11.64 -1.66 12.40
CA ILE A 57 -11.43 -2.68 11.36
C ILE A 57 -11.42 -1.98 10.01
N VAL A 58 -10.29 -2.07 9.30
CA VAL A 58 -10.18 -1.59 7.92
C VAL A 58 -10.58 -2.74 7.00
N VAL A 59 -11.61 -2.54 6.18
CA VAL A 59 -12.07 -3.55 5.22
C VAL A 59 -12.00 -3.00 3.81
N GLY A 60 -11.53 -3.83 2.88
CA GLY A 60 -11.39 -3.47 1.47
C GLY A 60 -11.51 -4.69 0.56
N GLY A 61 -11.74 -4.42 -0.73
CA GLY A 61 -11.98 -5.46 -1.73
C GLY A 61 -11.55 -5.02 -3.12
N GLY A 62 -11.17 -5.99 -3.95
CA GLY A 62 -11.01 -5.82 -5.38
C GLY A 62 -12.34 -5.48 -6.04
N SER A 63 -12.30 -4.82 -7.20
CA SER A 63 -13.51 -4.49 -7.96
C SER A 63 -13.74 -5.51 -9.07
N LEU A 64 -14.94 -6.12 -9.10
CA LEU A 64 -15.32 -7.07 -10.15
C LEU A 64 -15.12 -6.48 -11.56
N ALA A 65 -15.42 -5.19 -11.75
CA ALA A 65 -15.26 -4.49 -13.02
C ALA A 65 -13.80 -4.35 -13.48
N LYS A 66 -12.82 -4.67 -12.62
CA LYS A 66 -11.38 -4.61 -12.93
C LYS A 66 -10.80 -5.99 -13.26
N LEU A 67 -11.58 -7.08 -13.16
CA LEU A 67 -11.13 -8.39 -13.59
C LEU A 67 -10.79 -8.38 -15.08
N GLY A 68 -9.67 -9.02 -15.41
CA GLY A 68 -9.19 -9.12 -16.78
C GLY A 68 -8.83 -7.78 -17.42
N MET A 69 -8.64 -6.67 -16.70
CA MET A 69 -8.48 -5.35 -17.33
C MET A 69 -7.33 -5.28 -18.37
N LYS A 70 -6.29 -6.11 -18.22
CA LYS A 70 -5.16 -6.24 -19.16
C LYS A 70 -5.18 -7.54 -19.97
N PHE A 71 -6.31 -8.25 -20.05
CA PHE A 71 -6.43 -9.56 -20.70
C PHE A 71 -5.87 -9.59 -22.12
N ARG A 72 -5.99 -8.50 -22.88
CA ARG A 72 -5.47 -8.40 -24.26
C ARG A 72 -3.96 -8.61 -24.33
N GLY A 73 -3.21 -8.09 -23.36
CA GLY A 73 -1.75 -8.27 -23.28
C GLY A 73 -1.39 -9.73 -23.04
N HIS A 74 -2.14 -10.41 -22.14
CA HIS A 74 -1.94 -11.84 -21.88
C HIS A 74 -2.18 -12.67 -23.14
N LEU A 75 -3.34 -12.50 -23.79
CA LEU A 75 -3.70 -13.27 -24.99
C LEU A 75 -2.73 -13.03 -26.14
N ALA A 76 -2.28 -11.80 -26.34
CA ALA A 76 -1.29 -11.47 -27.38
C ALA A 76 0.08 -12.13 -27.13
N ALA A 77 0.44 -12.36 -25.86
CA ALA A 77 1.65 -13.06 -25.47
C ALA A 77 1.47 -14.59 -25.33
N GLY A 78 0.29 -15.13 -25.67
CA GLY A 78 0.00 -16.57 -25.56
C GLY A 78 -0.31 -17.07 -24.14
N TYR A 79 -0.56 -16.17 -23.20
CA TYR A 79 -0.95 -16.51 -21.83
C TYR A 79 -2.48 -16.61 -21.67
N PRO A 80 -2.97 -17.44 -20.72
CA PRO A 80 -4.35 -17.36 -20.27
C PRO A 80 -4.63 -16.01 -19.58
N ILE A 81 -5.90 -15.72 -19.29
CA ILE A 81 -6.25 -14.51 -18.54
C ILE A 81 -5.81 -14.69 -17.08
N LEU A 82 -4.75 -13.96 -16.68
CA LEU A 82 -4.14 -14.06 -15.34
C LEU A 82 -4.77 -13.14 -14.28
N GLU A 83 -5.68 -12.25 -14.68
CA GLU A 83 -6.37 -11.29 -13.79
C GLU A 83 -7.81 -11.75 -13.47
N ASP A 84 -7.99 -13.03 -13.17
CA ASP A 84 -9.28 -13.68 -12.88
C ASP A 84 -9.55 -13.89 -11.37
N VAL A 85 -8.66 -13.38 -10.53
CA VAL A 85 -8.78 -13.45 -9.05
C VAL A 85 -9.46 -12.19 -8.53
N LEU A 86 -10.22 -12.29 -7.43
CA LEU A 86 -10.71 -11.17 -6.63
C LEU A 86 -10.29 -11.36 -5.18
N THR A 87 -9.80 -10.29 -4.53
CA THR A 87 -9.26 -10.34 -3.17
C THR A 87 -10.08 -9.44 -2.25
N GLY A 88 -10.30 -9.90 -1.02
CA GLY A 88 -10.79 -9.09 0.09
C GLY A 88 -9.73 -9.00 1.18
N VAL A 89 -9.75 -7.91 1.95
CA VAL A 89 -8.87 -7.74 3.10
C VAL A 89 -9.66 -7.17 4.27
N ALA A 90 -9.40 -7.68 5.47
CA ALA A 90 -9.82 -7.11 6.73
C ALA A 90 -8.59 -6.98 7.64
N ILE A 91 -8.37 -5.79 8.19
CA ILE A 91 -7.22 -5.47 9.02
C ILE A 91 -7.73 -4.96 10.37
N ASP A 92 -7.43 -5.69 11.44
CA ASP A 92 -7.79 -5.30 12.80
C ASP A 92 -6.72 -4.37 13.37
N VAL A 93 -7.06 -3.10 13.57
CA VAL A 93 -6.20 -2.09 14.19
C VAL A 93 -6.72 -1.83 15.59
N ALA A 94 -5.91 -2.10 16.60
CA ALA A 94 -6.28 -1.96 18.01
C ALA A 94 -5.19 -1.25 18.81
N ALA A 95 -5.51 -0.88 20.04
CA ALA A 95 -4.53 -0.38 21.00
C ALA A 95 -3.35 -1.36 21.15
N ASP A 96 -2.17 -0.80 21.47
CA ASP A 96 -0.94 -1.58 21.63
C ASP A 96 -1.13 -2.74 22.63
N ASP A 97 -0.96 -3.96 22.13
CA ASP A 97 -1.11 -5.21 22.86
C ASP A 97 0.24 -5.80 23.30
N GLY A 98 1.35 -5.09 23.05
CA GLY A 98 2.72 -5.53 23.34
C GLY A 98 3.25 -6.64 22.42
N ARG A 99 2.47 -7.12 21.45
CA ARG A 99 2.85 -8.24 20.57
C ARG A 99 2.75 -7.89 19.09
N SER A 100 1.63 -7.32 18.67
CA SER A 100 1.34 -6.98 17.30
C SER A 100 2.23 -5.84 16.80
N PRO A 101 2.61 -5.81 15.52
CA PRO A 101 3.46 -4.75 14.99
C PRO A 101 2.81 -3.38 15.16
N ARG A 102 3.62 -2.39 15.55
CA ARG A 102 3.17 -1.03 15.75
C ARG A 102 3.08 -0.31 14.42
N LEU A 103 1.95 0.37 14.20
CA LEU A 103 1.79 1.29 13.09
C LEU A 103 2.45 2.63 13.46
N ARG A 104 3.56 2.98 12.80
CA ARG A 104 4.32 4.21 13.07
C ARG A 104 3.68 5.42 12.39
N LEU A 105 2.71 6.04 13.05
CA LEU A 105 2.01 7.23 12.53
C LEU A 105 2.92 8.45 12.38
N ASP A 106 3.99 8.53 13.18
CA ASP A 106 5.04 9.54 13.04
C ASP A 106 5.90 9.37 11.77
N ALA A 107 5.91 8.17 11.20
CA ALA A 107 6.46 7.83 9.89
C ALA A 107 5.41 7.83 8.75
N ALA A 108 4.15 8.18 9.03
CA ALA A 108 3.14 8.24 7.98
C ALA A 108 3.41 9.40 7.02
N ALA A 109 3.08 9.20 5.74
CA ALA A 109 3.11 10.25 4.73
C ALA A 109 2.02 10.05 3.68
N THR A 110 1.64 11.15 3.05
CA THR A 110 0.71 11.21 1.92
C THR A 110 1.29 12.13 0.86
N LEU A 111 1.00 11.88 -0.41
CA LEU A 111 1.33 12.84 -1.47
C LEU A 111 0.50 14.10 -1.29
N ARG A 112 1.17 15.24 -1.15
CA ARG A 112 0.53 16.54 -1.01
C ARG A 112 0.40 17.19 -2.38
N LEU A 113 -0.50 18.17 -2.46
CA LEU A 113 -0.54 19.07 -3.60
C LEU A 113 0.81 19.75 -3.77
N GLY A 114 1.39 19.65 -4.96
CA GLY A 114 2.69 20.24 -5.29
C GLY A 114 3.92 19.36 -5.04
N ASP A 115 3.78 18.15 -4.46
CA ASP A 115 4.93 17.24 -4.27
C ASP A 115 5.49 16.69 -5.60
N GLY A 116 4.77 16.87 -6.72
CA GLY A 116 5.13 16.36 -8.04
C GLY A 116 4.72 14.90 -8.26
N ASP A 117 4.77 14.44 -9.51
CA ASP A 117 4.36 13.09 -9.93
C ASP A 117 5.51 12.27 -10.53
N ALA A 118 6.70 12.85 -10.66
CA ALA A 118 7.86 12.12 -11.14
C ALA A 118 8.25 11.01 -10.14
N PRO A 119 8.70 9.82 -10.59
CA PRO A 119 8.94 8.68 -9.71
C PRO A 119 9.86 8.99 -8.52
N HIS A 120 10.94 9.75 -8.74
CA HIS A 120 11.88 10.15 -7.68
C HIS A 120 11.27 11.13 -6.67
N GLN A 121 10.39 12.05 -7.10
CA GLN A 121 9.68 12.96 -6.21
C GLN A 121 8.68 12.20 -5.34
N VAL A 122 7.94 11.27 -5.93
CA VAL A 122 7.01 10.41 -5.21
C VAL A 122 7.74 9.54 -4.18
N ALA A 123 8.86 8.92 -4.57
CA ALA A 123 9.68 8.14 -3.65
C ALA A 123 10.29 9.02 -2.54
N GLN A 124 10.68 10.25 -2.85
CA GLN A 124 11.15 11.20 -1.84
C GLN A 124 10.05 11.52 -0.82
N ALA A 125 8.83 11.80 -1.28
CA ALA A 125 7.71 12.18 -0.42
C ALA A 125 7.15 11.02 0.41
N LEU A 126 6.99 9.84 -0.18
CA LEU A 126 6.35 8.68 0.46
C LEU A 126 7.34 7.73 1.13
N THR A 127 8.62 7.77 0.80
CA THR A 127 9.60 6.81 1.35
C THR A 127 10.70 7.52 2.09
N VAL A 128 11.48 8.36 1.42
CA VAL A 128 12.70 8.93 2.01
C VAL A 128 12.39 9.92 3.12
N ALA A 129 11.57 10.95 2.85
CA ALA A 129 11.27 12.01 3.81
C ALA A 129 10.66 11.52 5.14
N PRO A 130 9.65 10.63 5.17
CA PRO A 130 9.11 10.13 6.44
C PRO A 130 10.12 9.34 7.27
N LEU A 131 10.97 8.53 6.64
CA LEU A 131 12.03 7.78 7.35
C LEU A 131 13.07 8.73 7.93
N ARG A 132 13.50 9.72 7.14
CA ARG A 132 14.52 10.69 7.55
C ARG A 132 14.07 11.59 8.70
N ARG A 133 12.78 11.91 8.80
CA ARG A 133 12.21 12.62 9.94
C ARG A 133 12.47 11.93 11.28
N LEU A 134 12.57 10.60 11.25
CA LEU A 134 12.84 9.75 12.41
C LEU A 134 14.31 9.34 12.53
N GLY A 135 15.19 9.94 11.72
CA GLY A 135 16.61 9.61 11.69
C GLY A 135 16.93 8.26 11.03
N TRP A 136 15.97 7.62 10.36
CA TRP A 136 16.18 6.34 9.68
C TRP A 136 16.68 6.52 8.25
N ARG A 137 17.54 5.59 7.86
CA ARG A 137 18.03 5.39 6.50
C ARG A 137 17.11 4.44 5.73
N LEU A 138 17.18 4.44 4.40
CA LEU A 138 16.48 3.43 3.58
C LEU A 138 16.96 2.02 3.94
N SER A 139 18.25 1.88 4.24
CA SER A 139 18.87 0.61 4.63
C SER A 139 18.45 0.12 6.03
N ASP A 140 17.76 0.94 6.83
CA ASP A 140 17.26 0.55 8.16
C ASP A 140 15.83 -0.06 8.10
N VAL A 141 15.24 -0.16 6.90
CA VAL A 141 13.93 -0.79 6.64
C VAL A 141 14.17 -2.16 6.00
N ASP A 142 13.68 -3.23 6.61
CA ASP A 142 13.97 -4.59 6.13
C ASP A 142 13.26 -4.93 4.83
N ARG A 143 12.02 -4.47 4.65
CA ARG A 143 11.24 -4.69 3.42
C ARG A 143 10.43 -3.47 3.02
N PHE A 144 10.46 -3.15 1.73
CA PHE A 144 9.57 -2.16 1.12
C PHE A 144 8.47 -2.88 0.32
N ALA A 145 7.25 -2.87 0.85
CA ALA A 145 6.06 -3.30 0.12
C ALA A 145 5.56 -2.14 -0.73
N VAL A 146 6.08 -2.04 -1.95
CA VAL A 146 5.72 -1.03 -2.95
C VAL A 146 4.55 -1.52 -3.82
N GLU A 147 4.42 -1.03 -5.04
CA GLU A 147 3.44 -1.53 -6.02
C GLU A 147 3.80 -2.96 -6.50
N LEU A 148 3.48 -3.98 -5.68
CA LEU A 148 3.81 -5.41 -5.86
C LEU A 148 3.05 -6.10 -7.02
N HIS A 149 2.76 -5.40 -8.11
CA HIS A 149 2.07 -5.98 -9.27
C HIS A 149 2.89 -7.13 -9.86
N ASN A 150 2.20 -8.25 -10.17
CA ASN A 150 2.83 -9.40 -10.80
C ASN A 150 3.39 -9.02 -12.20
N PRO A 151 4.71 -9.17 -12.45
CA PRO A 151 5.33 -8.91 -13.75
C PRO A 151 4.73 -9.73 -14.89
N ASP A 152 4.28 -10.97 -14.63
CA ASP A 152 3.63 -11.81 -15.64
C ASP A 152 2.34 -11.18 -16.20
N ILE A 153 1.73 -10.27 -15.43
CA ILE A 153 0.56 -9.49 -15.84
C ILE A 153 0.97 -8.16 -16.47
N THR A 154 1.95 -7.47 -15.88
CA THR A 154 2.29 -6.10 -16.28
C THR A 154 3.22 -6.01 -17.49
N GLU A 155 4.12 -6.98 -17.69
CA GLU A 155 5.05 -6.99 -18.82
C GLU A 155 4.35 -7.23 -20.17
N PRO A 156 3.45 -8.23 -20.33
CA PRO A 156 2.71 -8.41 -21.59
C PRO A 156 1.81 -7.22 -21.94
N ALA A 157 1.41 -6.45 -20.94
CA ALA A 157 0.61 -5.24 -21.11
C ALA A 157 1.43 -3.96 -21.29
N GLY A 158 2.76 -4.07 -21.42
CA GLY A 158 3.67 -2.95 -21.68
C GLY A 158 3.99 -2.07 -20.48
N SER A 159 3.61 -2.47 -19.27
CA SER A 159 3.89 -1.73 -18.02
C SER A 159 5.22 -2.13 -17.37
N GLY A 160 5.87 -3.19 -17.85
CA GLY A 160 7.17 -3.66 -17.33
C GLY A 160 7.08 -4.29 -15.92
N ASN A 161 8.24 -4.56 -15.32
CA ASN A 161 8.35 -5.03 -13.94
C ASN A 161 8.32 -3.83 -12.95
N VAL A 162 7.12 -3.48 -12.51
CA VAL A 162 6.85 -2.32 -11.64
C VAL A 162 7.60 -2.39 -10.29
N PRO A 163 7.59 -3.52 -9.54
CA PRO A 163 8.36 -3.62 -8.30
C PRO A 163 9.86 -3.41 -8.52
N ALA A 164 10.47 -4.11 -9.49
CA ALA A 164 11.90 -4.00 -9.76
C ALA A 164 12.32 -2.56 -10.11
N HIS A 165 11.51 -1.83 -10.88
CA HIS A 165 11.75 -0.42 -11.16
C HIS A 165 11.75 0.44 -9.88
N ASN A 166 10.78 0.23 -8.99
CA ASN A 166 10.71 0.96 -7.72
C ASN A 166 11.91 0.64 -6.81
N TYR A 167 12.36 -0.63 -6.72
CA TYR A 167 13.53 -0.97 -5.90
C TYR A 167 14.82 -0.39 -6.43
N ARG A 168 15.01 -0.40 -7.75
CA ARG A 168 16.16 0.26 -8.38
C ARG A 168 16.21 1.75 -8.08
N LEU A 169 15.05 2.41 -8.11
CA LEU A 169 14.93 3.82 -7.74
C LEU A 169 15.28 4.04 -6.26
N LEU A 170 14.76 3.22 -5.34
CA LEU A 170 15.11 3.32 -3.92
C LEU A 170 16.61 3.09 -3.68
N ALA A 171 17.21 2.10 -4.36
CA ALA A 171 18.65 1.86 -4.31
C ALA A 171 19.45 3.07 -4.83
N ALA A 172 19.00 3.71 -5.92
CA ALA A 172 19.64 4.92 -6.44
C ALA A 172 19.54 6.10 -5.46
N LEU A 173 18.41 6.26 -4.78
CA LEU A 173 18.24 7.27 -3.73
C LEU A 173 19.12 6.97 -2.51
N ALA A 174 19.30 5.70 -2.14
CA ALA A 174 20.22 5.29 -1.08
C ALA A 174 21.68 5.60 -1.43
N VAL A 175 22.09 5.39 -2.70
CA VAL A 175 23.41 5.81 -3.21
C VAL A 175 23.56 7.33 -3.15
N GLN A 176 22.57 8.08 -3.62
CA GLN A 176 22.59 9.54 -3.59
C GLN A 176 22.70 10.08 -2.15
N ALA A 177 22.09 9.39 -1.19
CA ALA A 177 22.16 9.74 0.23
C ALA A 177 23.42 9.22 0.95
N GLY A 178 24.35 8.56 0.24
CA GLY A 178 25.58 8.01 0.81
C GLY A 178 25.37 6.85 1.78
N GLU A 179 24.22 6.16 1.72
CA GLU A 179 23.94 5.00 2.58
C GLU A 179 24.63 3.73 2.07
N ILE A 180 24.78 3.63 0.75
CA ILE A 180 25.38 2.50 0.04
C ILE A 180 26.21 3.02 -1.13
N ASP A 181 27.16 2.21 -1.61
CA ASP A 181 27.87 2.49 -2.85
C ASP A 181 27.06 2.09 -4.08
N ARG A 182 27.38 2.65 -5.25
CA ARG A 182 26.76 2.29 -6.54
C ARG A 182 26.84 0.79 -6.83
N ALA A 183 27.93 0.13 -6.44
CA ALA A 183 28.10 -1.31 -6.57
C ALA A 183 27.13 -2.11 -5.65
N GLY A 184 26.66 -1.50 -4.57
CA GLY A 184 25.74 -2.10 -3.60
C GLY A 184 24.27 -2.12 -4.03
N MET A 185 23.90 -1.45 -5.13
CA MET A 185 22.49 -1.32 -5.55
C MET A 185 21.80 -2.68 -5.73
N ALA A 186 22.44 -3.64 -6.40
CA ALA A 186 21.84 -4.96 -6.60
C ALA A 186 21.69 -5.74 -5.28
N GLY A 187 22.60 -5.53 -4.32
CA GLY A 187 22.49 -6.08 -2.98
C GLY A 187 21.31 -5.48 -2.22
N PHE A 188 21.13 -4.16 -2.32
CA PHE A 188 19.99 -3.45 -1.73
C PHE A 188 18.65 -3.96 -2.28
N GLU A 189 18.52 -4.08 -3.60
CA GLU A 189 17.31 -4.60 -4.24
C GLU A 189 16.94 -6.00 -3.72
N ARG A 190 17.92 -6.89 -3.55
CA ARG A 190 17.69 -8.25 -3.01
C ARG A 190 17.39 -8.26 -1.51
N ALA A 191 18.06 -7.41 -0.74
CA ALA A 191 17.95 -7.38 0.71
C ALA A 191 16.64 -6.72 1.17
N HIS A 192 16.17 -5.68 0.47
CA HIS A 192 15.04 -4.86 0.90
C HIS A 192 13.82 -4.95 -0.01
N GLY A 193 13.97 -5.49 -1.22
CA GLY A 193 12.89 -5.66 -2.19
C GLY A 193 12.08 -6.94 -2.01
N LEU A 194 11.00 -7.05 -2.79
CA LEU A 194 10.10 -8.19 -2.86
C LEU A 194 9.73 -8.47 -4.32
N PRO A 195 9.53 -9.72 -4.74
CA PRO A 195 8.96 -9.98 -6.06
C PRO A 195 7.54 -9.42 -6.15
N GLY A 196 7.12 -9.03 -7.36
CA GLY A 196 5.71 -8.73 -7.61
C GLY A 196 4.92 -10.02 -7.74
N PHE A 197 3.83 -10.12 -7.00
CA PHE A 197 2.94 -11.29 -7.02
C PHE A 197 1.46 -10.90 -6.96
N SER A 198 1.15 -9.63 -6.69
CA SER A 198 -0.22 -9.17 -6.57
C SER A 198 -0.86 -9.05 -7.95
N PRO A 199 -2.04 -9.64 -8.19
CA PRO A 199 -2.84 -9.34 -9.36
C PRO A 199 -3.27 -7.87 -9.35
N THR A 200 -3.53 -7.29 -10.53
CA THR A 200 -3.91 -5.88 -10.65
C THR A 200 -5.41 -5.66 -10.49
N GLN A 201 -5.93 -5.83 -9.27
CA GLN A 201 -7.38 -5.94 -9.03
C GLN A 201 -8.15 -4.65 -8.77
N GLY A 202 -7.50 -3.49 -8.76
CA GLY A 202 -8.15 -2.20 -8.52
C GLY A 202 -8.74 -2.07 -7.12
N HIS A 203 -8.29 -1.05 -6.39
CA HIS A 203 -8.73 -0.63 -5.04
C HIS A 203 -8.05 -1.31 -3.85
N ILE A 204 -7.41 -2.47 -3.99
CA ILE A 204 -6.45 -2.94 -2.98
C ILE A 204 -5.05 -2.51 -3.39
N ALA A 205 -4.37 -1.75 -2.53
CA ALA A 205 -2.95 -1.49 -2.66
C ALA A 205 -2.21 -2.82 -2.78
N SER A 206 -1.44 -3.03 -3.84
CA SER A 206 -0.60 -4.24 -3.93
C SER A 206 0.40 -4.33 -2.79
N ALA A 207 0.77 -3.20 -2.17
CA ALA A 207 1.52 -3.15 -0.90
C ALA A 207 0.85 -3.92 0.25
N VAL A 208 -0.48 -3.84 0.37
CA VAL A 208 -1.24 -4.52 1.45
C VAL A 208 -1.28 -6.04 1.25
N ALA A 209 -1.05 -6.54 0.03
CA ALA A 209 -0.91 -7.98 -0.20
C ALA A 209 0.26 -8.61 0.59
N TYR A 210 1.25 -7.80 0.98
CA TYR A 210 2.36 -8.25 1.82
C TYR A 210 2.08 -8.12 3.33
N LEU A 211 0.97 -7.52 3.75
CA LEU A 211 0.72 -7.20 5.16
C LEU A 211 0.74 -8.43 6.07
N SER A 212 0.12 -9.55 5.66
CA SER A 212 0.13 -10.80 6.44
C SER A 212 1.55 -11.34 6.64
N HIS A 213 2.36 -11.33 5.57
CA HIS A 213 3.78 -11.71 5.63
C HIS A 213 4.60 -10.75 6.48
N ALA A 214 4.31 -9.45 6.39
CA ALA A 214 4.95 -8.43 7.23
C ALA A 214 4.64 -8.67 8.71
N ILE A 215 3.37 -8.95 9.06
CA ILE A 215 2.97 -9.24 10.44
C ILE A 215 3.73 -10.47 10.95
N ALA A 216 3.67 -11.60 10.23
CA ALA A 216 4.39 -12.81 10.63
C ALA A 216 5.90 -12.56 10.81
N GLY A 217 6.51 -11.83 9.87
CA GLY A 217 7.93 -11.50 9.95
C GLY A 217 8.31 -10.53 11.08
N LEU A 218 7.40 -9.63 11.49
CA LEU A 218 7.58 -8.65 12.56
C LEU A 218 7.18 -9.17 13.95
N THR A 219 6.39 -10.25 14.04
CA THR A 219 6.04 -10.90 15.30
C THR A 219 6.93 -12.10 15.58
N GLU A 220 7.03 -13.02 14.62
CA GLU A 220 7.66 -14.35 14.79
C GLU A 220 8.99 -14.46 14.04
N GLY A 221 9.17 -13.69 12.97
CA GLY A 221 10.38 -13.70 12.15
C GLY A 221 11.49 -12.80 12.66
N ALA A 222 12.39 -12.40 11.74
CA ALA A 222 13.54 -11.54 12.03
C ALA A 222 13.37 -10.08 11.56
N LEU A 223 12.21 -9.72 11.00
CA LEU A 223 11.99 -8.34 10.52
C LEU A 223 11.88 -7.39 11.71
N ARG A 224 12.38 -6.17 11.55
CA ARG A 224 12.22 -5.06 12.49
C ARG A 224 11.33 -3.96 11.94
N ARG A 225 11.43 -3.64 10.64
CA ARG A 225 10.64 -2.59 9.98
C ARG A 225 10.23 -2.99 8.56
N VAL A 226 8.96 -2.78 8.26
CA VAL A 226 8.41 -2.91 6.91
C VAL A 226 7.69 -1.62 6.55
N GLN A 227 8.02 -1.03 5.40
CA GLN A 227 7.27 0.12 4.90
C GLN A 227 6.26 -0.33 3.85
N LEU A 228 5.00 0.04 4.05
CA LEU A 228 3.95 -0.08 3.04
C LEU A 228 3.89 1.23 2.26
N VAL A 229 3.97 1.17 0.94
CA VAL A 229 3.93 2.34 0.05
C VAL A 229 2.92 2.08 -1.06
N ALA A 230 1.85 2.87 -1.09
CA ALA A 230 0.79 2.74 -2.08
C ALA A 230 0.64 4.01 -2.90
N LYS A 231 0.42 3.84 -4.21
CA LYS A 231 0.11 4.93 -5.15
C LYS A 231 -1.29 4.74 -5.72
N GLY A 232 -2.04 5.82 -5.73
CA GLY A 232 -3.37 5.92 -6.32
C GLY A 232 -3.25 6.55 -7.70
N SER A 233 -3.57 5.78 -8.73
CA SER A 233 -3.60 6.33 -10.08
C SER A 233 -5.00 6.82 -10.45
N LEU A 234 -5.12 8.11 -10.76
CA LEU A 234 -6.40 8.78 -10.98
C LEU A 234 -6.93 8.68 -12.42
N PHE A 235 -6.43 7.75 -13.25
CA PHE A 235 -6.79 7.66 -14.68
C PHE A 235 -8.30 7.52 -14.97
N LEU A 236 -9.09 6.95 -14.04
CA LEU A 236 -10.52 6.73 -14.24
C LEU A 236 -11.33 7.91 -13.68
N GLY A 237 -11.72 8.83 -14.56
CA GLY A 237 -12.50 10.01 -14.18
C GLY A 237 -11.66 11.06 -13.45
N ARG A 238 -10.55 11.49 -14.09
CA ARG A 238 -9.66 12.52 -13.55
C ARG A 238 -10.44 13.79 -13.19
N MET A 239 -10.58 14.03 -11.90
CA MET A 239 -11.03 15.32 -11.35
C MET A 239 -9.85 16.25 -11.04
N THR A 240 -8.62 15.71 -11.08
CA THR A 240 -7.36 16.42 -10.89
C THR A 240 -6.27 15.78 -11.75
N THR A 241 -5.21 16.53 -12.02
CA THR A 241 -3.98 16.07 -12.70
C THR A 241 -2.93 15.54 -11.73
N THR A 242 -3.13 15.73 -10.41
CA THR A 242 -2.18 15.28 -9.39
C THR A 242 -2.27 13.79 -9.14
N GLY A 243 -1.14 13.14 -8.83
CA GLY A 243 -1.14 11.78 -8.29
C GLY A 243 -1.68 11.72 -6.86
N ASP A 244 -2.00 10.52 -6.39
CA ASP A 244 -2.36 10.25 -5.01
C ASP A 244 -1.48 9.12 -4.45
N GLY A 245 -1.31 9.06 -3.14
CA GLY A 245 -0.44 8.07 -2.52
C GLY A 245 -0.29 8.26 -1.03
N ALA A 246 -0.02 7.16 -0.35
CA ALA A 246 0.22 7.12 1.08
C ALA A 246 1.21 6.03 1.45
N SER A 247 1.88 6.23 2.57
CA SER A 247 2.84 5.29 3.12
C SER A 247 2.79 5.26 4.64
N VAL A 248 3.12 4.10 5.21
CA VAL A 248 3.26 3.93 6.65
C VAL A 248 4.28 2.84 6.95
N VAL A 249 4.96 2.96 8.09
CA VAL A 249 5.90 1.93 8.57
C VAL A 249 5.21 1.07 9.62
N LEU A 250 5.37 -0.25 9.48
CA LEU A 250 5.12 -1.22 10.52
C LEU A 250 6.44 -1.52 11.21
N GLU A 251 6.47 -1.43 12.53
CA GLU A 251 7.65 -1.74 13.34
C GLU A 251 7.34 -2.88 14.33
N ARG A 252 8.33 -3.75 14.54
CA ARG A 252 8.24 -4.81 15.55
C ARG A 252 7.91 -4.21 16.92
N ASN A 253 7.05 -4.90 17.67
CA ASN A 253 6.82 -4.59 19.07
C ASN A 253 7.99 -5.11 19.91
N GLU A 254 8.61 -4.25 20.71
CA GLU A 254 9.78 -4.58 21.55
C GLU A 254 9.45 -4.61 23.05
N ARG A 255 8.16 -4.47 23.41
CA ARG A 255 7.70 -4.50 24.80
C ARG A 255 7.60 -5.91 25.36
#